data_AF-A0A7S3DD03-F1
#
_entry.id   AF-A0A7S3DD03-F1
#
_cell.length_a   1.000
_cell.length_b   1.000
_cell.length_c   1.000
_cell.angle_alpha   90.00
_cell.angle_beta   90.00
_cell.angle_gamma   90.00
#
_symmetry.space_group_name_H-M   'P 1'
#
loop_
_entity.id
_entity.type
_entity.pdbx_description
1 polymer ?
#
loop_
_entity_poly.entity_id
_entity_poly.type
_entity_poly.pdbx_seq_one_letter_code
_entity_poly.pdbx_strand_id
1 'polypeptide(L)'
;MVMRQEKQGWVSSGKNKITSVTFCIYNAFDKTDLRVETKLPGGTKVYIVDENGSRREAKKSDWHRCYVCSVLRSLNVREPKSPGMCEVEGEGAAKGYEKLRFMPFHVWSDEGERKFIHHAKHLFWEGFRLGTVKYSSLMDTLPRDNAFNYMNDLVASYFLAYNR
;
A
#
# COMPACT_ATOMS: atom_id res chain seq x y z
N MET A 1 11.50 25.90 13.43
CA MET A 1 10.41 25.29 14.23
C MET A 1 10.88 23.92 14.68
N VAL A 2 11.35 23.78 15.92
CA VAL A 2 11.74 22.48 16.49
C VAL A 2 10.47 21.83 17.03
N MET A 3 10.00 20.75 16.39
CA MET A 3 8.88 19.97 16.90
C MET A 3 9.32 19.32 18.21
N ARG A 4 8.66 19.70 19.31
CA ARG A 4 8.88 19.12 20.63
C ARG A 4 8.28 17.72 20.61
N GLN A 5 9.11 16.69 20.81
CA GLN A 5 8.64 15.31 20.90
C GLN A 5 7.76 15.17 22.16
N GLU A 6 6.46 14.96 21.98
CA GLU A 6 5.56 14.67 23.09
C GLU A 6 5.91 13.32 23.71
N LYS A 7 5.91 13.27 25.04
CA LYS A 7 6.17 12.06 25.81
C LYS A 7 4.99 11.09 25.65
N GLN A 8 5.02 10.25 24.61
CA GLN A 8 4.11 9.12 24.49
C GLN A 8 4.30 8.19 25.71
N GLY A 9 3.21 7.89 26.43
CA GLY A 9 3.23 7.30 27.77
C GLY A 9 3.92 5.93 27.92
N TRP A 10 4.17 5.20 26.82
CA TRP A 10 4.81 3.88 26.85
C TRP A 10 6.33 3.89 26.56
N VAL A 11 6.80 4.83 25.73
CA VAL A 11 8.23 4.98 25.38
C VAL A 11 8.92 5.97 26.31
N SER A 12 8.15 6.85 26.96
CA SER A 12 8.66 7.99 27.75
C SER A 12 9.24 7.64 29.12
N SER A 13 9.08 6.42 29.64
CA SER A 13 9.59 6.03 30.97
C SER A 13 11.11 5.78 31.01
N GLY A 14 11.86 6.17 29.97
CA GLY A 14 13.32 6.06 29.91
C GLY A 14 13.89 4.64 29.78
N LYS A 15 13.05 3.61 29.92
CA LYS A 15 13.44 2.19 29.86
C LYS A 15 13.36 1.58 28.46
N ASN A 16 12.53 2.14 27.57
CA ASN A 16 12.33 1.64 26.21
C ASN A 16 12.97 2.59 25.20
N LYS A 17 13.96 2.10 24.44
CA LYS A 17 14.61 2.85 23.35
C LYS A 17 14.29 2.17 22.02
N ILE A 18 13.98 2.95 20.99
CA ILE A 18 13.84 2.43 19.62
C ILE A 18 15.24 2.11 19.11
N THR A 19 15.51 0.82 18.90
CA THR A 19 16.81 0.32 18.42
C THR A 19 16.79 -0.01 16.93
N SER A 20 15.61 -0.15 16.33
CA SER A 20 15.44 -0.35 14.90
C SER A 20 14.05 0.07 14.42
N VAL A 21 13.97 0.45 13.15
CA VAL A 21 12.72 0.77 12.45
C VAL A 21 12.72 0.01 11.12
N THR A 22 11.60 -0.65 10.82
CA THR A 22 11.39 -1.32 9.55
C THR A 22 10.15 -0.76 8.88
N PHE A 23 10.30 -0.34 7.63
CA PHE A 23 9.21 0.08 6.77
C PHE A 23 9.03 -0.93 5.63
N CYS A 24 7.79 -1.35 5.38
CA CYS A 24 7.46 -2.34 4.35
C CYS A 24 6.37 -1.81 3.42
N ILE A 25 6.54 -2.00 2.12
CA ILE A 25 5.47 -1.80 1.12
C ILE A 25 5.38 -3.03 0.24
N TYR A 26 4.19 -3.62 0.15
CA TYR A 26 3.93 -4.72 -0.76
C TYR A 26 3.73 -4.23 -2.20
N ASN A 27 4.40 -4.85 -3.17
CA ASN A 27 4.20 -4.71 -4.60
C ASN A 27 3.37 -5.89 -5.10
N ALA A 28 2.12 -5.62 -5.47
CA ALA A 28 1.19 -6.66 -5.92
C ALA A 28 1.44 -7.13 -7.36
N PHE A 29 2.15 -6.36 -8.19
CA PHE A 29 2.50 -6.81 -9.55
C PHE A 29 3.42 -8.02 -9.48
N ASP A 30 4.50 -7.91 -8.71
CA ASP A 30 5.55 -8.93 -8.64
C ASP A 30 5.47 -9.81 -7.39
N LYS A 31 4.47 -9.57 -6.53
CA LYS A 31 4.25 -10.27 -5.26
C LYS A 31 5.46 -10.23 -4.33
N THR A 32 6.02 -9.04 -4.15
CA THR A 32 7.22 -8.84 -3.34
C THR A 32 7.04 -7.72 -2.33
N ASP A 33 7.71 -7.78 -1.19
CA ASP A 33 7.82 -6.66 -0.25
C ASP A 33 9.09 -5.84 -0.50
N LEU A 34 8.94 -4.53 -0.64
CA LEU A 34 10.06 -3.60 -0.46
C LEU A 34 10.22 -3.30 1.03
N ARG A 35 11.42 -3.54 1.58
CA ARG A 35 11.74 -3.34 3.00
C ARG A 35 12.88 -2.35 3.16
N VAL A 36 12.68 -1.39 4.05
CA VAL A 36 13.67 -0.41 4.51
C VAL A 36 13.90 -0.66 5.99
N GLU A 37 15.06 -1.20 6.36
CA GLU A 37 15.42 -1.51 7.73
C GLU A 37 16.53 -0.58 8.21
N THR A 38 16.26 0.18 9.27
CA THR A 38 17.23 1.09 9.89
C THR A 38 17.53 0.61 11.30
N LYS A 39 18.80 0.44 11.65
CA LYS A 39 19.25 0.20 13.04
C LYS A 39 19.71 1.52 13.66
N LEU A 40 19.46 1.70 14.95
CA LEU A 40 19.74 2.93 15.71
C LEU A 40 20.62 2.63 16.94
N PRO A 41 21.86 3.16 17.02
CA PRO A 41 22.63 3.77 15.92
C PRO A 41 23.02 2.70 14.89
N GLY A 42 23.15 3.07 13.63
CA GLY A 42 23.47 2.13 12.56
C GLY A 42 23.12 2.64 11.17
N GLY A 43 23.24 1.73 10.19
CA GLY A 43 22.90 2.01 8.80
C GLY A 43 21.48 1.57 8.42
N THR A 44 21.05 2.04 7.27
CA THR A 44 19.80 1.64 6.61
C THR A 44 20.09 0.63 5.51
N LYS A 45 19.30 -0.44 5.44
CA LYS A 45 19.31 -1.44 4.37
C LYS A 45 17.99 -1.37 3.61
N VAL A 46 18.07 -1.40 2.29
CA VAL A 46 16.90 -1.45 1.40
C VAL A 46 16.98 -2.70 0.56
N TYR A 47 15.94 -3.53 0.59
CA TYR A 47 15.93 -4.78 -0.15
C TYR A 47 14.50 -5.23 -0.46
N ILE A 48 14.36 -6.11 -1.44
CA ILE A 48 13.11 -6.77 -1.81
C ILE A 48 13.08 -8.18 -1.22
N VAL A 49 11.92 -8.61 -0.75
CA VAL A 49 11.65 -9.97 -0.29
C VAL A 49 10.55 -10.58 -1.17
N ASP A 50 10.79 -11.76 -1.75
CA ASP A 50 9.78 -12.49 -2.53
C ASP A 50 8.93 -13.44 -1.67
N GLU A 51 7.98 -14.14 -2.28
CA GLU A 51 7.09 -15.10 -1.61
C GLU A 51 7.84 -16.26 -0.93
N ASN A 52 9.06 -16.56 -1.39
CA ASN A 52 9.92 -17.60 -0.82
C ASN A 52 10.84 -17.06 0.29
N GLY A 53 10.77 -15.76 0.60
CA GLY A 53 11.64 -15.10 1.56
C GLY A 53 13.04 -14.75 1.03
N SER A 54 13.30 -14.95 -0.27
CA SER A 54 14.59 -14.62 -0.88
C SER A 54 14.77 -13.11 -0.98
N ARG A 55 16.00 -12.65 -0.71
CA ARG A 55 16.33 -11.22 -0.66
C ARG A 55 17.13 -10.81 -1.88
N ARG A 56 16.77 -9.67 -2.46
CA ARG A 56 17.56 -9.00 -3.50
C ARG A 56 17.64 -7.50 -3.28
N GLU A 57 18.60 -6.86 -3.95
CA GLU A 57 18.69 -5.41 -3.96
C GLU A 57 17.45 -4.77 -4.62
N ALA A 58 17.01 -3.64 -4.05
CA ALA A 58 15.90 -2.86 -4.59
C ALA A 58 16.35 -2.01 -5.78
N LYS A 59 15.66 -2.17 -6.91
CA LYS A 59 15.86 -1.40 -8.13
C LYS A 59 14.91 -0.20 -8.16
N LYS A 60 15.21 0.79 -8.99
CA LYS A 60 14.33 1.96 -9.19
C LYS A 60 12.91 1.58 -9.65
N SER A 61 12.78 0.50 -10.44
CA SER A 61 11.48 -0.04 -10.87
C SER A 61 10.61 -0.56 -9.73
N ASP A 62 11.22 -1.08 -8.65
CA ASP A 62 10.49 -1.62 -7.51
C ASP A 62 9.78 -0.51 -6.74
N TRP A 63 10.48 0.61 -6.52
CA TRP A 63 9.92 1.81 -5.90
C TRP A 63 8.73 2.36 -6.67
N HIS A 64 8.83 2.36 -7.99
CA HIS A 64 7.77 2.82 -8.87
C HIS A 64 6.49 1.97 -8.72
N ARG A 65 6.62 0.64 -8.75
CA ARG A 65 5.48 -0.27 -8.55
C ARG A 65 4.93 -0.19 -7.13
N CYS A 66 5.80 -0.13 -6.13
CA CYS A 66 5.42 0.02 -4.72
C CYS A 66 4.62 1.31 -4.49
N TYR A 67 5.02 2.42 -5.14
CA TYR A 67 4.30 3.68 -5.08
C TYR A 67 2.87 3.53 -5.60
N VAL A 68 2.68 3.00 -6.82
CA VAL A 68 1.35 2.79 -7.40
C VAL A 68 0.50 1.86 -6.52
N CYS A 69 1.06 0.73 -6.08
CA CYS A 69 0.34 -0.20 -5.19
C CYS A 69 -0.04 0.46 -3.85
N SER A 70 0.80 1.33 -3.30
CA SER A 70 0.49 2.05 -2.05
C SER A 70 -0.69 3.00 -2.22
N VAL A 71 -0.74 3.74 -3.33
CA VAL A 71 -1.84 4.65 -3.65
C VAL A 71 -3.12 3.86 -3.92
N LEU A 72 -3.08 2.82 -4.74
CA LEU A 72 -4.25 1.98 -5.02
C LEU A 72 -4.86 1.38 -3.74
N ARG A 73 -4.03 0.87 -2.83
CA ARG A 73 -4.52 0.37 -1.53
C ARG A 73 -5.15 1.47 -0.66
N SER A 74 -4.67 2.70 -0.78
CA SER A 74 -5.28 3.84 -0.09
C SER A 74 -6.58 4.30 -0.73
N LEU A 75 -6.77 4.06 -2.04
CA LEU A 75 -8.00 4.34 -2.79
C LEU A 75 -9.07 3.25 -2.59
N ASN A 76 -8.67 2.01 -2.28
CA ASN A 76 -9.58 0.88 -2.03
C ASN A 76 -10.31 0.98 -0.68
N VAL A 77 -10.99 2.11 -0.47
CA VAL A 77 -11.83 2.41 0.71
C VAL A 77 -13.21 1.74 0.59
N ARG A 78 -13.49 1.09 -0.55
CA ARG A 78 -14.82 0.70 -0.99
C ARG A 78 -15.01 -0.82 -1.13
N GLU A 79 -14.43 -1.61 -0.22
CA GLU A 79 -15.02 -2.93 0.03
C GLU A 79 -16.29 -2.74 0.87
N PRO A 80 -17.50 -2.93 0.32
CA PRO A 80 -18.59 -3.42 1.15
C PRO A 80 -18.13 -4.79 1.63
N LYS A 81 -17.87 -4.91 2.94
CA LYS A 81 -17.73 -6.17 3.70
C LYS A 81 -17.74 -7.43 2.81
N SER A 82 -16.62 -7.76 2.18
CA SER A 82 -16.49 -9.02 1.46
C SER A 82 -16.64 -10.12 2.52
N PRO A 83 -17.65 -11.02 2.45
CA PRO A 83 -17.79 -12.10 3.42
C PRO A 83 -16.56 -13.00 3.29
N GLY A 84 -15.62 -12.91 4.22
CA GLY A 84 -14.36 -13.66 4.21
C GLY A 84 -13.07 -12.83 4.19
N MET A 85 -13.14 -11.50 3.97
CA MET A 85 -12.03 -10.61 4.34
C MET A 85 -12.23 -10.20 5.79
N CYS A 86 -11.68 -11.01 6.70
CA CYS A 86 -11.53 -10.79 8.14
C CYS A 86 -12.18 -9.49 8.69
N GLU A 87 -13.51 -9.51 8.87
CA GLU A 87 -13.99 -9.15 10.20
C GLU A 87 -13.35 -10.18 11.11
N VAL A 88 -12.24 -9.83 11.75
CA VAL A 88 -11.88 -10.55 12.95
C VAL A 88 -12.81 -10.01 14.04
N GLU A 89 -14.10 -10.33 13.92
CA GLU A 89 -14.96 -10.44 15.08
C GLU A 89 -14.68 -11.81 15.68
N GLY A 90 -13.67 -11.83 16.54
CA GLY A 90 -13.15 -13.03 17.17
C GLY A 90 -11.81 -12.72 17.81
N GLU A 91 -11.48 -13.42 18.88
CA GLU A 91 -10.35 -13.18 19.79
C GLU A 91 -8.94 -13.17 19.15
N GLY A 92 -8.83 -13.30 17.82
CA GLY A 92 -7.61 -13.19 17.03
C GLY A 92 -7.44 -11.87 16.26
N ALA A 93 -8.35 -10.89 16.41
CA ALA A 93 -8.18 -9.58 15.80
C ALA A 93 -6.95 -8.96 16.41
N ALA A 94 -5.97 -8.55 15.62
CA ALA A 94 -4.86 -7.75 16.13
C ALA A 94 -5.41 -6.42 16.69
N LYS A 95 -5.87 -6.43 17.95
CA LYS A 95 -6.21 -5.24 18.73
C LYS A 95 -4.99 -4.34 18.71
N GLY A 96 -4.97 -3.35 17.81
CA GLY A 96 -3.80 -2.48 17.63
C GLY A 96 -3.56 -1.98 16.20
N TYR A 97 -4.20 -2.52 15.16
CA TYR A 97 -4.24 -1.79 13.89
C TYR A 97 -5.29 -0.69 13.99
N GLU A 98 -4.86 0.51 14.38
CA GLU A 98 -5.63 1.66 13.91
C GLU A 98 -5.54 1.63 12.39
N LYS A 99 -6.69 1.53 11.72
CA LYS A 99 -6.82 1.90 10.30
C LYS A 99 -6.56 3.40 10.24
N LEU A 100 -5.29 3.77 10.40
CA LEU A 100 -4.83 5.12 10.15
C LEU A 100 -5.22 5.38 8.71
N ARG A 101 -6.18 6.29 8.54
CA ARG A 101 -6.51 6.89 7.25
C ARG A 101 -5.33 7.75 6.82
N PHE A 102 -4.15 7.15 6.69
CA PHE A 102 -3.08 7.68 5.85
C PHE A 102 -3.50 7.41 4.41
N MET A 103 -4.56 8.10 3.98
CA MET A 103 -4.58 8.48 2.57
C MET A 103 -3.33 9.34 2.40
N PRO A 104 -2.43 8.97 1.49
CA PRO A 104 -1.22 9.74 1.30
C PRO A 104 -1.61 11.19 0.97
N PHE A 105 -1.42 12.11 1.93
CA PHE A 105 -1.68 13.54 1.77
C PHE A 105 -1.00 14.10 0.51
N HIS A 106 0.11 13.45 0.10
CA HIS A 106 0.86 13.74 -1.11
C HIS A 106 0.18 13.37 -2.42
N VAL A 107 -0.98 12.69 -2.45
CA VAL A 107 -1.78 12.44 -3.68
C VAL A 107 -2.88 13.49 -3.84
N TRP A 108 -3.21 14.25 -2.79
CA TRP A 108 -4.32 15.23 -2.79
C TRP A 108 -3.91 16.62 -3.27
N SER A 109 -2.63 16.83 -3.56
CA SER A 109 -2.20 18.00 -4.32
C SER A 109 -2.29 17.70 -5.81
N ASP A 110 -2.54 18.73 -6.63
CA ASP A 110 -2.56 18.59 -8.09
C ASP A 110 -1.26 17.94 -8.62
N GLU A 111 -0.11 18.25 -7.99
CA GLU A 111 1.18 17.63 -8.31
C GLU A 111 1.24 16.15 -7.91
N GLY A 112 0.67 15.82 -6.76
CA GLY A 112 0.54 14.46 -6.25
C GLY A 112 -0.29 13.56 -7.16
N GLU A 113 -1.44 14.07 -7.57
CA GLU A 113 -2.34 13.41 -8.51
C GLU A 113 -1.67 13.22 -9.87
N ARG A 114 -1.05 14.27 -10.44
CA ARG A 114 -0.28 14.18 -11.69
C ARG A 114 0.81 13.12 -11.61
N LYS A 115 1.55 13.07 -10.50
CA LYS A 115 2.60 12.09 -10.28
C LYS A 115 2.04 10.67 -10.22
N PHE A 116 0.92 10.47 -9.52
CA PHE A 116 0.23 9.18 -9.50
C PHE A 116 -0.21 8.75 -10.89
N ILE A 117 -0.91 9.62 -11.63
CA ILE A 117 -1.38 9.33 -13.00
C ILE A 117 -0.21 9.01 -13.93
N HIS A 118 0.89 9.77 -13.84
CA HIS A 118 2.10 9.51 -14.62
C HIS A 118 2.63 8.10 -14.39
N HIS A 119 2.76 7.69 -13.12
CA HIS A 119 3.26 6.36 -12.76
C HIS A 119 2.28 5.23 -13.10
N ALA A 120 0.98 5.42 -12.83
CA ALA A 120 -0.05 4.45 -13.17
C ALA A 120 -0.12 4.17 -14.69
N LYS A 121 0.03 5.20 -15.54
CA LYS A 121 0.08 5.07 -17.01
C LYS A 121 1.19 4.13 -17.47
N HIS A 122 2.37 4.21 -16.86
CA HIS A 122 3.48 3.32 -17.21
C HIS A 122 3.24 1.86 -16.83
N LEU A 123 2.34 1.58 -15.88
CA LEU A 123 1.97 0.25 -15.46
C LEU A 123 0.64 -0.23 -16.06
N PHE A 124 0.00 0.59 -16.91
CA PHE A 124 -1.31 0.31 -17.50
C PHE A 124 -1.37 -1.07 -18.17
N TRP A 125 -0.38 -1.38 -19.01
CA TRP A 125 -0.29 -2.64 -19.75
C TRP A 125 -0.02 -3.87 -18.87
N GLU A 126 0.28 -3.67 -17.59
CA GLU A 126 0.49 -4.71 -16.60
C GLU A 126 -0.64 -4.76 -15.56
N GLY A 127 -1.68 -3.91 -15.71
CA GLY A 127 -2.76 -3.77 -14.73
C GLY A 127 -3.49 -5.09 -14.45
N PHE A 128 -3.64 -5.94 -15.46
CA PHE A 128 -4.24 -7.27 -15.33
C PHE A 128 -3.56 -8.16 -14.27
N ARG A 129 -2.27 -7.94 -13.97
CA ARG A 129 -1.52 -8.68 -12.95
C ARG A 129 -2.03 -8.42 -11.54
N LEU A 130 -2.75 -7.32 -11.32
CA LEU A 130 -3.34 -6.98 -10.03
C LEU A 130 -4.64 -7.75 -9.73
N GLY A 131 -5.22 -8.42 -10.74
CA GLY A 131 -6.52 -9.07 -10.63
C GLY A 131 -7.70 -8.12 -10.91
N THR A 132 -8.92 -8.59 -10.64
CA THR A 132 -10.17 -7.83 -10.81
C THR A 132 -11.12 -8.13 -9.64
N VAL A 133 -12.02 -7.19 -9.34
CA VAL A 133 -13.09 -7.43 -8.36
C VAL A 133 -14.12 -8.41 -8.96
N LYS A 134 -14.47 -9.45 -8.20
CA LYS A 134 -15.56 -10.36 -8.55
C LYS A 134 -16.89 -9.78 -8.06
N TYR A 135 -17.54 -8.95 -8.88
CA TYR A 135 -18.85 -8.38 -8.51
C TYR A 135 -20.01 -9.39 -8.64
N SER A 136 -19.88 -10.43 -9.47
CA SER A 136 -20.85 -11.52 -9.60
C SER A 136 -20.26 -12.73 -10.35
N SER A 137 -20.90 -13.89 -10.26
CA SER A 137 -20.55 -15.11 -11.02
C SER A 137 -20.60 -14.95 -12.54
N LEU A 138 -21.27 -13.90 -13.06
CA LEU A 138 -21.27 -13.53 -14.48
C LEU A 138 -19.98 -12.79 -14.88
N MET A 139 -19.44 -11.94 -14.00
CA MET A 139 -18.20 -11.20 -14.25
C MET A 139 -16.94 -12.08 -14.11
N ASP A 140 -17.06 -13.27 -13.51
CA ASP A 140 -16.00 -14.30 -13.49
C ASP A 140 -15.63 -14.81 -14.90
N THR A 141 -16.47 -14.53 -15.90
CA THR A 141 -16.23 -14.90 -17.30
C THR A 141 -15.55 -13.81 -18.13
N LEU A 142 -15.46 -12.57 -17.62
CA LEU A 142 -14.77 -11.50 -18.35
C LEU A 142 -13.26 -11.73 -18.32
N PRO A 143 -12.58 -11.58 -19.47
CA PRO A 143 -11.14 -11.73 -19.52
C PRO A 143 -10.48 -10.66 -18.64
N ARG A 144 -9.56 -11.09 -17.78
CA ARG A 144 -8.66 -10.19 -17.07
C ARG A 144 -7.72 -9.59 -18.10
N ASP A 145 -8.00 -8.36 -18.49
CA ASP A 145 -7.25 -7.64 -19.51
C ASP A 145 -6.89 -6.23 -19.02
N ASN A 146 -6.38 -5.41 -19.93
CA ASN A 146 -5.96 -4.06 -19.59
C ASN A 146 -7.13 -3.09 -19.38
N ALA A 147 -8.36 -3.50 -19.67
CA ALA A 147 -9.57 -2.73 -19.40
C ALA A 147 -10.19 -3.13 -18.05
N PHE A 148 -10.24 -4.43 -17.73
CA PHE A 148 -10.89 -4.96 -16.53
C PHE A 148 -9.86 -5.41 -15.47
N ASN A 149 -9.51 -4.51 -14.55
CA ASN A 149 -8.60 -4.80 -13.44
C ASN A 149 -8.75 -3.81 -12.27
N TYR A 150 -8.24 -4.19 -11.09
CA TYR A 150 -8.30 -3.38 -9.86
C TYR A 150 -7.75 -1.97 -10.02
N MET A 151 -6.70 -1.76 -10.82
CA MET A 151 -6.15 -0.42 -10.99
C MET A 151 -7.14 0.49 -11.71
N ASN A 152 -7.70 0.04 -12.81
CA ASN A 152 -8.72 0.81 -13.54
C ASN A 152 -9.96 1.04 -12.68
N ASP A 153 -10.44 0.02 -11.98
CA ASP A 153 -11.62 0.12 -11.12
C ASP A 153 -11.44 1.18 -10.01
N LEU A 154 -10.27 1.18 -9.37
CA LEU A 154 -9.95 2.12 -8.29
C LEU A 154 -9.69 3.53 -8.79
N VAL A 155 -9.00 3.68 -9.93
CA VAL A 155 -8.77 4.98 -10.56
C VAL A 155 -10.10 5.59 -11.01
N ALA A 156 -10.96 4.81 -11.67
CA ALA A 156 -12.29 5.25 -12.07
C ALA A 156 -13.14 5.62 -10.85
N SER A 157 -13.13 4.79 -9.80
CA SER A 157 -13.85 5.07 -8.55
C SER A 157 -13.39 6.35 -7.88
N TYR A 158 -12.08 6.62 -7.88
CA TYR A 158 -11.51 7.86 -7.35
C TYR A 158 -12.06 9.08 -8.11
N PHE A 159 -11.99 9.09 -9.44
CA PHE A 159 -12.50 10.22 -10.23
C PHE A 159 -14.02 10.41 -10.11
N LEU A 160 -14.79 9.32 -10.06
CA LEU A 160 -16.24 9.39 -9.86
C LEU A 160 -16.63 9.91 -8.47
N ALA A 161 -15.86 9.57 -7.43
CA ALA A 161 -16.14 10.01 -6.06
C ALA A 161 -15.71 11.45 -5.78
N TYR A 162 -14.68 11.94 -6.48
CA TYR A 162 -14.06 13.24 -6.24
C TYR A 162 -14.32 14.27 -7.33
N ASN A 163 -15.35 14.07 -8.18
CA ASN A 163 -15.78 15.02 -9.23
C ASN A 163 -15.58 16.49 -8.80
N ARG A 164 -14.49 17.10 -9.30
CA ARG A 164 -14.30 18.54 -9.41
C ARG A 164 -14.85 18.99 -10.76
#